data_AF-A0A7C2ZWI3-F1
#
_entry.id   AF-A0A7C2ZWI3-F1
#
_cell.length_a   1.000
_cell.length_b   1.000
_cell.length_c   1.000
_cell.angle_alpha   90.00
_cell.angle_beta   90.00
_cell.angle_gamma   90.00
#
_symmetry.space_group_name_H-M   'P 1'
#
loop_
_entity.id
_entity.type
_entity.pdbx_description
1 polymer ?
#
loop_
_entity_poly.entity_id
_entity_poly.type
_entity_poly.pdbx_seq_one_letter_code
_entity_poly.pdbx_strand_id
1 'polypeptide(L)' 'MKVMFLGTAAAEGFPGLWCTCERCQASRAEGGRSRRLRTMLLIDDRLLIDCGPDLVAAAIGHNLDLSGA' A
#
# COMPACT_ATOMS: atom_id res chain seq x y z
N MET A 1 -20.48 -2.61 -5.04
CA MET A 1 -19.46 -2.23 -4.05
C MET A 1 -18.17 -2.96 -4.36
N LYS A 2 -17.15 -2.21 -4.79
CA LYS A 2 -15.78 -2.62 -5.06
C LYS A 2 -14.90 -1.97 -3.99
N VAL A 3 -14.08 -2.77 -3.32
CA VAL A 3 -13.13 -2.29 -2.30
C VAL A 3 -11.73 -2.65 -2.77
N MET A 4 -10.87 -1.64 -2.91
CA MET A 4 -9.47 -1.80 -3.27
C MET A 4 -8.59 -1.41 -2.07
N PHE A 5 -7.75 -2.34 -1.63
CA PHE A 5 -6.71 -2.06 -0.65
C PHE A 5 -5.48 -1.53 -1.37
N LEU A 6 -5.18 -0.25 -1.17
CA LEU A 6 -3.98 0.41 -1.70
C LEU A 6 -2.76 0.14 -0.81
N GLY A 7 -3.01 -0.16 0.47
CA GLY A 7 -2.02 -0.65 1.40
C GLY A 7 -2.67 -1.33 2.60
N THR A 8 -1.93 -2.22 3.26
CA THR A 8 -2.43 -3.07 4.36
C THR A 8 -1.41 -3.22 5.50
N ALA A 9 -0.32 -2.45 5.45
CA ALA A 9 0.66 -2.42 6.54
C ALA A 9 0.29 -1.39 7.60
N ALA A 10 0.93 -1.51 8.76
CA ALA A 10 0.90 -0.52 9.83
C ALA A 10 1.67 0.76 9.44
N ALA A 11 1.89 1.66 10.40
CA ALA A 11 2.45 2.99 10.20
C ALA A 11 3.80 3.02 9.46
N GLU A 12 4.64 2.00 9.63
CA GLU A 12 5.99 1.92 9.04
C GLU A 12 6.05 1.27 7.64
N GLY A 13 4.93 0.77 7.12
CA GLY A 13 4.94 -0.10 5.93
C GLY A 13 5.43 -1.52 6.25
N PHE A 14 5.59 -2.38 5.24
CA PHE A 14 6.20 -3.69 5.41
C PHE A 14 6.94 -4.13 4.13
N PRO A 15 8.20 -4.56 4.20
CA PRO A 15 9.02 -4.78 5.40
C PRO A 15 9.46 -3.48 6.07
N GLY A 16 9.62 -3.49 7.39
CA GLY A 16 10.09 -2.31 8.14
C GLY A 16 11.53 -1.97 7.78
N LEU A 17 11.82 -0.68 7.55
CA LEU A 17 13.09 -0.17 7.00
C LEU A 17 14.33 -0.76 7.69
N TRP A 18 14.36 -0.72 9.02
CA TRP A 18 15.48 -1.18 9.85
C TRP A 18 15.24 -2.56 10.50
N CYS A 19 14.16 -3.26 10.14
CA CYS A 19 13.79 -4.52 10.75
C CYS A 19 14.46 -5.71 10.03
N THR A 20 15.14 -6.56 10.81
CA THR A 20 15.87 -7.75 10.34
C THR A 20 15.21 -9.08 10.75
N CYS A 21 13.98 -9.05 11.26
CA CYS A 21 13.26 -10.28 11.62
C CYS A 21 13.02 -11.18 10.40
N GLU A 22 12.83 -12.47 10.63
CA GLU A 22 12.62 -13.50 9.60
C GLU A 22 11.60 -13.09 8.54
N ARG A 23 10.44 -12.55 8.96
CA ARG A 23 9.37 -12.13 8.05
C ARG A 23 9.75 -10.95 7.17
N CYS A 24 10.49 -9.97 7.72
CA CYS A 24 10.94 -8.84 6.93
C CYS A 24 12.03 -9.25 5.94
N GLN A 25 12.89 -10.21 6.30
CA GLN A 25 13.87 -10.76 5.37
C GLN A 25 13.20 -11.57 4.25
N ALA A 26 12.24 -12.44 4.59
CA ALA A 26 11.45 -13.18 3.61
C ALA A 26 10.73 -12.24 2.64
N SER A 27 10.05 -11.20 3.14
CA SER A 27 9.37 -10.20 2.30
C SER A 27 10.32 -9.45 1.35
N ARG A 28 11.55 -9.16 1.77
CA ARG A 28 12.57 -8.56 0.90
C ARG A 28 12.96 -9.53 -0.23
N ALA A 29 13.19 -10.80 0.11
CA ALA A 29 13.60 -11.84 -0.83
C ALA A 29 12.49 -12.23 -1.83
N GLU A 30 11.26 -12.43 -1.35
CA GLU A 30 10.09 -12.80 -2.16
C GLU A 30 9.60 -11.64 -3.03
N GLY A 31 9.60 -10.42 -2.48
CA GLY A 31 8.99 -9.26 -3.13
C GLY A 31 7.48 -9.40 -3.32
N GLY A 32 6.97 -8.82 -4.41
CA GLY A 32 5.56 -8.91 -4.80
C GLY A 32 4.58 -8.53 -3.68
N ARG A 33 3.57 -9.37 -3.46
CA ARG A 33 2.48 -9.14 -2.48
C ARG A 33 2.95 -9.08 -1.03
N SER A 34 4.14 -9.62 -0.73
CA SER A 34 4.73 -9.57 0.60
C SER A 34 5.22 -8.17 0.94
N ARG A 35 5.38 -7.25 -0.03
CA ARG A 35 5.68 -5.83 0.22
C ARG A 35 4.37 -5.03 0.26
N ARG A 36 4.15 -4.29 1.34
CA ARG A 36 2.88 -3.63 1.63
C ARG A 36 3.11 -2.17 2.00
N LEU A 37 2.40 -1.31 1.30
CA LEU A 37 2.24 0.10 1.67
C LEU A 37 1.37 0.23 2.91
N ARG A 38 1.45 1.39 3.56
CA ARG A 38 0.65 1.77 4.72
C ARG A 38 -0.84 1.75 4.40
N THR A 39 -1.64 1.44 5.41
CA THR A 39 -3.10 1.28 5.29
C THR A 39 -3.77 2.41 4.50
N MET A 40 -4.54 2.02 3.48
CA MET A 40 -5.31 2.92 2.62
C MET A 40 -6.31 2.13 1.79
N LEU A 41 -7.49 2.70 1.57
CA LEU A 41 -8.61 2.07 0.85
C LEU A 41 -9.18 2.99 -0.23
N LEU A 42 -9.56 2.42 -1.36
CA LEU A 42 -10.37 3.08 -2.38
C LEU A 42 -11.67 2.28 -2.57
N ILE A 43 -12.81 2.92 -2.32
CA ILE A 43 -14.14 2.30 -2.44
C ILE A 43 -14.84 2.85 -3.69
N ASP A 44 -15.35 1.94 -4.51
CA ASP A 44 -16.08 2.20 -5.76
C ASP A 44 -15.38 3.22 -6.68
N ASP A 45 -14.04 3.21 -6.66
CA ASP A 45 -13.16 4.12 -7.41
C ASP A 45 -13.46 5.62 -7.16
N ARG A 46 -14.07 5.95 -6.01
CA ARG A 46 -14.58 7.31 -5.70
C ARG A 46 -14.27 7.81 -4.30
N LEU A 47 -14.23 6.92 -3.31
CA LEU A 47 -13.98 7.28 -1.92
C LEU A 47 -12.62 6.75 -1.50
N LEU A 48 -11.64 7.66 -1.41
CA LEU A 48 -10.35 7.39 -0.82
C LEU A 48 -10.44 7.54 0.71
N ILE A 49 -10.06 6.50 1.44
CA ILE A 49 -9.91 6.52 2.90
C ILE A 49 -8.41 6.48 3.21
N ASP A 50 -7.96 7.48 3.95
CA ASP A 50 -6.56 7.85 4.21
C ASP A 50 -5.78 8.36 2.98
N CYS A 51 -4.88 9.31 3.21
CA CYS A 51 -4.01 9.92 2.18
C CYS A 51 -2.56 10.02 2.68
N GLY A 52 -2.02 8.88 3.12
CA GLY A 52 -0.63 8.79 3.58
C GLY A 52 0.41 9.05 2.48
N PRO A 53 1.71 9.12 2.83
CA PRO A 53 2.81 9.41 1.92
C PRO A 53 3.01 8.33 0.85
N ASP A 54 2.45 7.14 1.04
CA ASP A 54 2.47 6.06 0.04
C ASP A 54 1.44 6.27 -1.09
N LEU A 55 0.56 7.28 -1.01
CA LEU A 55 -0.54 7.48 -1.96
C LEU A 55 -0.04 7.57 -3.41
N VAL A 56 1.06 8.31 -3.63
CA VAL A 56 1.65 8.45 -4.97
C VAL A 56 2.15 7.09 -5.48
N ALA A 57 2.84 6.33 -4.64
CA ALA A 57 3.34 5.00 -5.00
C ALA A 57 2.18 4.02 -5.29
N ALA A 58 1.11 4.07 -4.49
CA ALA A 58 -0.09 3.27 -4.71
C ALA A 58 -0.80 3.65 -6.02
N ALA A 59 -0.97 4.95 -6.29
CA ALA A 59 -1.62 5.43 -7.52
C ALA A 59 -0.85 5.01 -8.77
N ILE A 60 0.49 5.15 -8.76
CA ILE A 60 1.35 4.68 -9.85
C ILE A 60 1.27 3.15 -9.97
N GLY A 61 1.41 2.43 -8.87
CA GLY A 61 1.44 0.96 -8.85
C GLY A 61 0.13 0.31 -9.31
N HIS A 62 -1.00 1.01 -9.14
CA HIS A 62 -2.33 0.55 -9.56
C HIS A 62 -2.87 1.28 -10.80
N ASN A 63 -2.09 2.20 -11.41
CA ASN A 63 -2.51 3.04 -12.53
C ASN A 63 -3.86 3.75 -12.26
N LEU A 64 -3.98 4.39 -11.10
CA LEU A 64 -5.17 5.09 -10.66
C LEU A 64 -5.11 6.57 -11.04
N ASP A 65 -6.20 7.07 -11.62
CA ASP A 65 -6.45 8.50 -11.73
C ASP A 65 -7.22 8.97 -10.49
N LEU A 66 -6.62 9.88 -9.73
CA LEU A 66 -7.20 10.47 -8.52
C LEU A 66 -7.49 11.97 -8.69
N SER A 67 -7.51 12.48 -9.93
CA SER A 67 -7.78 13.90 -10.23
C SER A 67 -9.21 14.33 -9.88
N GLY A 68 -10.14 13.39 -9.72
CA GLY A 68 -11.52 13.64 -9.28
C GLY A 68 -12.46 14.18 -10.37
N ALA A 69 -12.08 14.06 -11.64
CA ALA A 69 -12.90 14.44 -12.80
C ALA A 69 -14.04 13.44 -13.09
#